data_AF-A0A7J3KX19-F1
#
_entry.id   AF-A0A7J3KX19-F1
#
_cell.length_a   1.000
_cell.length_b   1.000
_cell.length_c   1.000
_cell.angle_alpha   90.00
_cell.angle_beta   90.00
_cell.angle_gamma   90.00
#
_symmetry.space_group_name_H-M   'P 1'
#
loop_
_entity.id
_entity.type
_entity.pdbx_description
1 polymer ?
#
loop_
_entity_poly.entity_id
_entity_poly.type
_entity_poly.pdbx_seq_one_letter_code
_entity_poly.pdbx_strand_id
1 'polypeptide(L)' 'MGRAEVCILKDLCKGCGLCIHYCPRNVLEWSDEINVMGVHPPKVVNKKECTLCNFCSLICPDLAIFIKEKLDAR' A
#
# COMPACT_ATOMS: atom_id res chain seq x y z
N MET A 1 15.34 -15.42 2.97
CA MET A 1 14.77 -14.17 2.41
C MET A 1 13.62 -13.75 3.30
N GLY A 2 13.77 -12.64 4.03
CA GLY A 2 12.73 -12.12 4.91
C GLY A 2 11.45 -11.83 4.12
N ARG A 3 10.30 -12.19 4.70
CA ARG A 3 8.99 -11.97 4.06
C ARG A 3 8.57 -10.51 4.30
N ALA A 4 8.79 -9.59 3.37
CA ALA A 4 8.25 -8.24 3.50
C ALA A 4 6.80 -8.14 2.99
N GLU A 5 6.05 -7.13 3.41
CA GLU A 5 4.69 -6.87 2.92
C GLU A 5 4.36 -5.37 2.83
N VAL A 6 3.39 -5.04 1.99
CA VAL A 6 2.81 -3.70 1.88
C VAL A 6 1.89 -3.45 3.09
N CYS A 7 2.14 -2.37 3.82
CA CYS A 7 1.33 -1.89 4.91
C CYS A 7 0.72 -0.52 4.55
N ILE A 8 -0.54 -0.31 4.93
CA ILE A 8 -1.30 0.91 4.61
C ILE A 8 -1.86 1.48 5.92
N LEU A 9 -1.46 2.71 6.24
CA LEU A 9 -2.01 3.51 7.33
C LEU A 9 -3.25 4.23 6.80
N LYS A 10 -4.40 3.55 6.89
CA LYS A 10 -5.67 4.01 6.29
C LYS A 10 -6.01 5.44 6.72
N ASP A 11 -5.79 5.81 7.97
CA ASP A 11 -6.15 7.12 8.52
C ASP A 11 -5.24 8.27 8.05
N LEU A 12 -4.08 7.96 7.45
CA LEU A 12 -3.22 8.97 6.82
C LEU A 12 -3.48 9.12 5.31
N CYS A 13 -4.25 8.22 4.71
CA CYS A 13 -4.49 8.23 3.28
C CYS A 13 -5.49 9.35 2.91
N LYS A 14 -5.07 10.27 2.04
CA LYS A 14 -5.93 11.34 1.50
C LYS A 14 -6.66 10.99 0.20
N GLY A 15 -6.56 9.74 -0.28
CA GLY A 15 -7.31 9.28 -1.45
C GLY A 15 -6.81 9.85 -2.79
N CYS A 16 -5.51 10.16 -2.93
CA CYS A 16 -4.96 10.73 -4.17
C CYS A 16 -4.80 9.72 -5.33
N GLY A 17 -4.79 8.41 -5.03
CA GLY A 17 -4.73 7.35 -6.05
C GLY A 17 -3.38 7.11 -6.73
N LEU A 18 -2.34 7.89 -6.41
CA LEU A 18 -1.02 7.76 -7.04
C LEU A 18 -0.41 6.35 -6.92
N CYS A 19 -0.51 5.73 -5.74
CA CYS A 19 0.01 4.38 -5.53
C CYS A 19 -0.72 3.32 -6.39
N ILE A 20 -2.02 3.49 -6.65
CA ILE A 20 -2.80 2.61 -7.51
C ILE A 20 -2.38 2.82 -8.97
N HIS A 21 -2.40 4.07 -9.43
CA HIS A 21 -2.12 4.43 -10.82
C HIS A 21 -0.72 4.03 -11.27
N TYR A 22 0.28 4.19 -10.41
CA TYR A 22 1.68 3.95 -10.77
C TYR A 22 2.24 2.62 -10.26
N CYS A 23 1.41 1.73 -9.73
CA CYS A 23 1.90 0.40 -9.37
C CYS A 23 2.28 -0.37 -10.65
N PRO A 24 3.56 -0.72 -10.88
CA PRO A 24 3.99 -1.39 -12.12
C PRO A 24 3.44 -2.81 -12.27
N ARG A 25 2.86 -3.37 -11.18
CA ARG A 25 2.26 -4.70 -11.14
C ARG A 25 0.74 -4.66 -10.98
N ASN A 26 0.13 -3.47 -10.93
CA ASN A 26 -1.32 -3.29 -10.76
C ASN A 26 -1.91 -4.12 -9.61
N VAL A 27 -1.22 -4.16 -8.45
CA VAL A 27 -1.64 -5.00 -7.30
C VAL A 27 -2.47 -4.24 -6.25
N LEU A 28 -2.76 -2.96 -6.50
CA LEU A 28 -3.51 -2.06 -5.61
C LEU A 28 -4.80 -1.62 -6.29
N GLU A 29 -5.89 -1.56 -5.54
CA GLU A 29 -7.18 -1.03 -5.97
C GLU A 29 -7.81 -0.20 -4.85
N TRP A 30 -8.87 0.55 -5.13
CA TRP A 30 -9.65 1.20 -4.10
C TRP A 30 -10.33 0.17 -3.19
N SER A 31 -10.27 0.39 -1.88
CA SER A 31 -11.08 -0.41 -0.95
C SER A 31 -12.52 0.08 -0.90
N ASP A 32 -13.43 -0.79 -0.48
CA ASP A 32 -14.84 -0.43 -0.24
C ASP A 32 -15.04 0.26 1.12
N GLU A 33 -13.99 0.32 1.94
CA GLU A 33 -13.98 0.97 3.24
C GLU A 33 -13.80 2.48 3.09
N ILE A 34 -14.37 3.27 4.00
CA ILE A 34 -14.16 4.72 4.10
C ILE A 34 -13.36 4.99 5.38
N ASN A 35 -12.27 5.75 5.28
CA ASN A 35 -11.45 6.13 6.43
C ASN A 35 -11.98 7.38 7.16
N VAL A 36 -11.28 7.81 8.22
CA VAL A 36 -11.64 9.01 9.01
C VAL A 36 -11.68 10.33 8.22
N MET A 37 -11.08 10.37 7.02
CA MET A 37 -11.05 11.53 6.13
C MET A 37 -12.16 11.48 5.06
N GLY A 38 -13.03 10.47 5.07
CA GLY A 38 -14.12 10.33 4.11
C GLY A 38 -13.69 9.83 2.74
N VAL A 39 -12.51 9.23 2.62
CA VAL A 39 -12.00 8.67 1.35
C VAL A 39 -11.87 7.16 1.41
N HIS A 40 -11.84 6.52 0.24
CA HIS A 40 -11.51 5.11 0.09
C HIS A 40 -9.99 4.93 0.07
N PRO A 41 -9.34 4.34 1.11
CA PRO A 41 -7.91 4.02 1.03
C PRO A 41 -7.67 2.85 0.05
N PRO A 42 -6.45 2.68 -0.47
CA PRO A 42 -6.11 1.54 -1.31
C PRO A 42 -6.12 0.22 -0.52
N LYS A 43 -6.41 -0.90 -1.21
CA LYS A 43 -6.23 -2.29 -0.74
C LYS A 43 -5.33 -3.07 -1.71
N VAL A 44 -4.59 -4.03 -1.17
CA VAL A 44 -3.80 -4.97 -2.00
C VAL A 44 -4.71 -6.10 -2.47
N VAL A 45 -4.91 -6.24 -3.77
CA VAL A 45 -5.78 -7.27 -4.36
C VAL A 45 -5.01 -8.48 -4.89
N ASN A 46 -3.75 -8.31 -5.27
CA ASN A 46 -2.92 -9.39 -5.80
C ASN A 46 -1.54 -9.44 -5.13
N LYS A 47 -1.50 -9.92 -3.89
CA LYS A 47 -0.27 -9.98 -3.09
C LYS A 47 0.83 -10.83 -3.74
N LYS A 48 0.47 -11.85 -4.54
CA LYS A 48 1.44 -12.76 -5.17
C LYS A 48 2.25 -12.09 -6.29
N GLU A 49 1.65 -11.12 -6.97
CA GLU A 49 2.30 -10.37 -8.06
C GLU A 49 3.12 -9.18 -7.57
N CYS A 50 3.04 -8.86 -6.28
CA CYS A 50 3.79 -7.76 -5.69
C CYS A 50 5.27 -8.14 -5.56
N THR A 51 6.13 -7.40 -6.26
CA THR A 51 7.59 -7.60 -6.25
C THR A 51 8.30 -6.83 -5.14
N LEU A 52 7.56 -6.20 -4.23
CA LEU A 52 8.11 -5.38 -3.13
C LEU A 52 9.04 -4.24 -3.62
N CYS A 53 8.80 -3.70 -4.81
CA CYS A 53 9.62 -2.65 -5.44
C CYS A 53 9.63 -1.29 -4.72
N ASN A 54 8.87 -1.13 -3.63
CA ASN A 54 8.77 0.08 -2.81
C ASN A 54 8.22 1.34 -3.53
N PHE A 55 7.80 1.24 -4.80
CA PHE A 55 7.37 2.41 -5.58
C PHE A 55 6.15 3.12 -4.98
N CYS A 56 5.17 2.35 -4.49
CA CYS A 56 3.98 2.90 -3.84
C CYS A 56 4.30 3.74 -2.60
N SER A 57 5.32 3.37 -1.83
CA SER A 57 5.81 4.13 -0.67
C SER A 57 6.50 5.43 -1.11
N LEU A 58 7.35 5.35 -2.14
CA LEU A 58 8.12 6.50 -2.65
C LEU A 58 7.22 7.59 -3.24
N ILE A 59 6.12 7.20 -3.91
CA ILE A 59 5.22 8.17 -4.54
C ILE A 59 4.15 8.70 -3.59
N CYS A 60 3.99 8.14 -2.40
CA CYS A 60 2.96 8.58 -1.47
C CYS A 60 3.36 9.90 -0.79
N PRO A 61 2.68 11.02 -1.06
CA PRO A 61 3.05 12.31 -0.46
C PRO A 61 2.76 12.37 1.05
N ASP A 62 1.86 11.50 1.54
CA ASP A 62 1.40 11.48 2.94
C ASP A 62 2.03 10.35 3.77
N LEU A 63 2.95 9.57 3.19
CA LEU A 63 3.58 8.40 3.85
C LEU A 63 2.56 7.38 4.40
N ALA A 64 1.38 7.30 3.77
CA ALA A 64 0.28 6.44 4.19
C ALA A 64 0.43 4.97 3.76
N ILE A 65 1.47 4.64 2.98
CA ILE A 65 1.76 3.28 2.50
C ILE A 65 3.27 3.05 2.56
N PHE A 66 3.68 1.88 3.06
CA PHE A 66 5.09 1.53 3.22
C PHE A 66 5.32 0.02 3.12
N ILE A 67 6.57 -0.41 2.92
CA ILE A 67 6.98 -1.81 2.98
C ILE A 67 7.51 -2.12 4.38
N LYS A 68 6.99 -3.17 5.01
CA LYS A 68 7.45 -3.67 6.31
C LYS A 68 8.09 -5.04 6.15
N GLU A 69 9.31 -5.20 6.64
CA GLU A 69 9.94 -6.52 6.77
C GLU A 69 9.27 -7.29 7.92
N LYS A 70 8.88 -8.55 7.68
CA LYS A 70 8.56 -9.46 8.79
C LYS A 70 9.88 -9.89 9.40
N LEU A 71 10.12 -9.41 10.62
CA LEU A 71 11.14 -10.01 11.48
C LEU A 71 10.69 -11.44 11.75
N ASP A 72 11.40 -12.40 11.17
CA ASP A 72 11.25 -13.80 11.52
C ASP A 72 11.66 -13.92 13.00
N ALA A 73 10.69 -14.17 13.88
CA ALA A 73 10.98 -14.55 15.26
C ALA A 73 11.79 -15.86 15.20
N ARG A 74 13.08 -15.77 15.48
CA ARG A 74 13.93 -16.94 15.74
C ARG A 74 13.63 -17.50 17.11
#